data_AF-A0A8B3KXE3-F1
#
_entry.id   AF-A0A8B3KXE3-F1
#
_cell.length_a   1.000
_cell.length_b   1.000
_cell.length_c   1.000
_cell.angle_alpha   90.00
_cell.angle_beta   90.00
_cell.angle_gamma   90.00
#
_symmetry.space_group_name_H-M   'P 1'
#
loop_
_entity.id
_entity.type
_entity.pdbx_description
1 polymer ?
#
loop_
_entity_poly.entity_id
_entity_poly.type
_entity_poly.pdbx_seq_one_letter_code
_entity_poly.pdbx_strand_id
1 'polypeptide(L)'
;MEILKRPISHEDRTGPAFWVDEAIWGHRLHDEQTPWLILLEFLGVLRSEELAGRALSEQELNALSYRPQTQLRLRNLIFNNPYLLTIGAERLSDDAAWTKWLELMEQNAGGLESRNFSYLRSRFDTFDDFASVVGFLQSSAIEGTSNKRWSSKFVFPFGPSALYEDAAVTASGVSTDRRFFARTGEVLY
;
A
#
# COMPACT_ATOMS: atom_id res chain seq x y z
N MET A 1 -32.16 22.22 -1.57
CA MET A 1 -31.60 20.89 -1.27
C MET A 1 -31.68 20.12 -2.57
N GLU A 2 -30.56 20.01 -3.28
CA GLU A 2 -30.52 19.41 -4.60
C GLU A 2 -30.41 17.89 -4.43
N ILE A 3 -31.37 17.14 -4.98
CA ILE A 3 -31.40 15.69 -4.89
C ILE A 3 -30.47 15.15 -5.97
N LEU A 4 -29.29 14.66 -5.56
CA LEU A 4 -28.34 14.01 -6.44
C LEU A 4 -29.03 12.83 -7.14
N LYS A 5 -28.94 12.77 -8.47
CA LYS A 5 -29.50 11.67 -9.26
C LYS A 5 -28.71 10.39 -8.98
N ARG A 6 -29.42 9.27 -8.79
CA ARG A 6 -28.83 7.94 -8.66
C ARG A 6 -27.89 7.66 -9.86
N PRO A 7 -26.62 7.23 -9.64
CA PRO A 7 -25.75 6.79 -10.72
C PRO A 7 -26.35 5.52 -11.33
N ILE A 8 -26.66 5.55 -12.62
CA ILE A 8 -27.38 4.47 -13.31
C ILE A 8 -26.42 3.40 -13.88
N SER A 9 -25.11 3.53 -13.67
CA SER A 9 -24.08 2.81 -14.44
C SER A 9 -23.30 1.73 -13.70
N HIS A 10 -23.64 1.39 -12.44
CA HIS A 10 -23.00 0.28 -11.72
C HIS A 10 -24.05 -0.73 -11.24
N GLU A 11 -24.17 -1.85 -11.95
CA GLU A 11 -24.94 -3.02 -11.50
C GLU A 11 -24.05 -3.90 -10.63
N ASP A 12 -24.10 -3.72 -9.30
CA ASP A 12 -23.58 -4.72 -8.37
C ASP A 12 -24.63 -5.81 -8.14
N ARG A 13 -24.30 -7.03 -8.56
CA ARG A 13 -25.25 -8.14 -8.81
C ARG A 13 -25.72 -8.90 -7.55
N THR A 14 -25.44 -8.47 -6.31
CA THR A 14 -25.67 -9.33 -5.13
C THR A 14 -26.07 -8.64 -3.81
N GLY A 15 -26.74 -7.48 -3.81
CA GLY A 15 -27.25 -6.90 -2.55
C GLY A 15 -28.22 -5.72 -2.72
N PRO A 16 -28.96 -5.32 -1.66
CA PRO A 16 -29.76 -4.10 -1.69
C PRO A 16 -28.85 -2.89 -1.98
N ALA A 17 -29.28 -2.00 -2.87
CA ALA A 17 -28.48 -0.88 -3.35
C ALA A 17 -28.31 0.18 -2.26
N PHE A 18 -27.20 0.14 -1.53
CA PHE A 18 -26.74 1.15 -0.56
C PHE A 18 -26.23 2.42 -1.24
N TRP A 19 -26.90 2.88 -2.29
CA TRP A 19 -26.37 3.91 -3.19
C TRP A 19 -26.12 5.26 -2.51
N VAL A 20 -26.92 5.63 -1.49
CA VAL A 20 -26.72 6.87 -0.72
C VAL A 20 -25.48 6.74 0.14
N ASP A 21 -25.35 5.62 0.85
CA ASP A 21 -24.18 5.34 1.68
C ASP A 21 -22.92 5.27 0.80
N GLU A 22 -23.02 4.70 -0.40
CA GLU A 22 -21.92 4.69 -1.36
C GLU A 22 -21.58 6.09 -1.90
N ALA A 23 -22.60 6.91 -2.13
CA ALA A 23 -22.44 8.28 -2.62
C ALA A 23 -21.81 9.20 -1.56
N ILE A 24 -22.01 8.93 -0.27
CA ILE A 24 -21.42 9.72 0.82
C ILE A 24 -20.10 9.12 1.28
N TRP A 25 -20.10 7.83 1.58
CA TRP A 25 -19.03 7.12 2.28
C TRP A 25 -18.16 6.24 1.37
N GLY A 26 -18.49 6.13 0.08
CA GLY A 26 -17.73 5.30 -0.86
C GLY A 26 -18.14 3.82 -0.79
N HIS A 27 -17.34 2.95 -1.41
CA HIS A 27 -17.80 1.61 -1.76
C HIS A 27 -18.36 0.79 -0.59
N ARG A 28 -17.96 1.04 0.67
CA ARG A 28 -18.51 0.42 1.90
C ARG A 28 -18.18 1.26 3.14
N LEU A 29 -19.16 1.51 4.02
CA LEU A 29 -18.92 1.80 5.44
C LEU A 29 -18.43 0.49 6.08
N HIS A 30 -17.13 0.23 6.02
CA HIS A 30 -16.53 -0.97 6.57
C HIS A 30 -16.11 -0.77 8.02
N ASP A 31 -16.50 -1.72 8.88
CA ASP A 31 -15.95 -1.84 10.25
C ASP A 31 -14.43 -2.07 10.26
N GLU A 32 -13.81 -2.41 9.12
CA GLU A 32 -12.37 -2.69 9.00
C GLU A 32 -11.51 -1.46 8.66
N GLN A 33 -12.10 -0.29 8.35
CA GLN A 33 -11.32 0.93 8.12
C GLN A 33 -11.02 1.62 9.45
N THR A 34 -9.89 1.27 10.06
CA THR A 34 -9.47 1.84 11.34
C THR A 34 -9.05 3.31 11.21
N PRO A 35 -9.00 4.08 12.31
CA PRO A 35 -8.55 5.47 12.28
C PRO A 35 -7.17 5.67 11.62
N TRP A 36 -6.28 4.68 11.76
CA TRP A 36 -4.99 4.69 11.09
C TRP A 36 -5.13 4.59 9.57
N LEU A 37 -6.01 3.72 9.06
CA LEU A 37 -6.23 3.58 7.63
C LEU A 37 -6.89 4.82 7.03
N ILE A 38 -7.80 5.48 7.76
CA ILE A 38 -8.37 6.78 7.37
C ILE A 38 -7.26 7.82 7.24
N LEU A 39 -6.38 7.91 8.25
CA LEU A 39 -5.26 8.85 8.23
C LEU A 39 -4.29 8.59 7.07
N LEU A 40 -3.95 7.32 6.81
CA LEU A 40 -3.07 6.97 5.70
C LEU A 40 -3.69 7.27 4.33
N GLU A 41 -4.99 7.03 4.16
CA GLU A 41 -5.74 7.38 2.96
C GLU A 41 -5.70 8.91 2.75
N PHE A 42 -6.03 9.70 3.78
CA PHE A 42 -5.92 11.16 3.77
C PHE A 42 -4.51 11.64 3.37
N LEU A 43 -3.46 11.10 4.00
CA LEU A 43 -2.08 11.49 3.69
C LEU A 43 -1.69 11.13 2.25
N GLY A 44 -2.19 10.01 1.73
CA GLY A 44 -2.00 9.61 0.34
C GLY A 44 -2.63 10.59 -0.64
N VAL A 45 -3.86 11.02 -0.38
CA VAL A 45 -4.58 12.04 -1.17
C VAL A 45 -3.82 13.37 -1.09
N LEU A 46 -3.52 13.83 0.13
CA LEU A 46 -2.80 15.09 0.37
C LEU A 46 -1.48 15.13 -0.40
N ARG A 47 -0.70 14.05 -0.36
CA ARG A 47 0.57 13.98 -1.10
C ARG A 47 0.35 14.04 -2.61
N SER A 48 -0.65 13.35 -3.14
CA SER A 48 -0.93 13.41 -4.58
C SER A 48 -1.30 14.83 -5.03
N GLU A 49 -2.08 15.52 -4.22
CA GLU A 49 -2.58 16.86 -4.53
C GLU A 49 -1.54 17.95 -4.29
N GLU A 50 -0.67 17.78 -3.30
CA GLU A 50 0.54 18.60 -3.11
C GLU A 50 1.46 18.50 -4.32
N LEU A 51 1.70 17.29 -4.84
CA LEU A 51 2.48 17.10 -6.07
C LEU A 51 1.82 17.73 -7.30
N ALA A 52 0.49 17.83 -7.32
CA ALA A 52 -0.27 18.52 -8.36
C ALA A 52 -0.39 20.04 -8.13
N GLY A 53 0.19 20.58 -7.04
CA GLY A 53 0.16 22.01 -6.73
C GLY A 53 -1.20 22.53 -6.27
N ARG A 54 -2.07 21.65 -5.78
CA ARG A 54 -3.47 21.94 -5.42
C ARG A 54 -3.88 21.32 -4.07
N ALA A 55 -2.93 21.13 -3.16
CA ALA A 55 -3.17 20.64 -1.81
C ALA A 55 -4.21 21.51 -1.07
N LEU A 56 -5.18 20.84 -0.43
CA LEU A 56 -6.23 21.46 0.39
C LEU A 56 -7.02 22.54 -0.36
N SER A 57 -7.17 22.38 -1.68
CA SER A 57 -7.89 23.29 -2.55
C SER A 57 -9.00 22.56 -3.32
N GLU A 58 -10.24 22.74 -2.88
CA GLU A 58 -11.42 22.23 -3.57
C GLU A 58 -11.99 23.31 -4.50
N GLN A 59 -11.99 23.03 -5.82
CA GLN A 59 -12.61 23.92 -6.82
C GLN A 59 -14.05 23.51 -7.13
N GLU A 60 -14.32 22.21 -7.14
CA GLU A 60 -15.62 21.62 -7.43
C GLU A 60 -15.87 20.47 -6.44
N LEU A 61 -17.09 20.43 -5.91
CA LEU A 61 -17.49 19.42 -4.93
C LEU A 61 -17.45 18.02 -5.57
N ASN A 62 -16.86 17.06 -4.85
CA ASN A 62 -16.77 15.65 -5.27
C ASN A 62 -16.03 15.42 -6.61
N ALA A 63 -15.15 16.33 -7.02
CA ALA A 63 -14.35 16.19 -8.24
C ALA A 63 -12.93 15.64 -7.98
N LEU A 64 -12.64 15.16 -6.76
CA LEU A 64 -11.34 14.61 -6.41
C LEU A 64 -10.99 13.41 -7.29
N SER A 65 -9.88 13.51 -8.02
CA SER A 65 -9.31 12.44 -8.81
C SER A 65 -7.79 12.53 -8.73
N TYR A 66 -7.15 11.43 -8.38
CA TYR A 66 -5.72 11.41 -8.14
C TYR A 66 -5.13 10.06 -8.54
N ARG A 67 -3.80 10.04 -8.76
CA ARG A 67 -3.07 8.81 -9.05
C ARG A 67 -2.34 8.33 -7.79
N PRO A 68 -2.86 7.32 -7.11
CA PRO A 68 -2.24 6.80 -5.89
C PRO A 68 -0.91 6.10 -6.19
N GLN A 69 -0.03 6.08 -5.18
CA GLN A 69 1.22 5.33 -5.22
C GLN A 69 1.01 3.92 -4.66
N THR A 70 1.61 2.90 -5.27
CA THR A 70 1.49 1.51 -4.80
C THR A 70 2.70 1.02 -4.00
N GLN A 71 3.89 1.60 -4.25
CA GLN A 71 5.16 1.30 -3.56
C GLN A 71 5.50 -0.20 -3.48
N LEU A 72 5.27 -0.93 -4.57
CA LEU A 72 5.39 -2.40 -4.59
C LEU A 72 6.78 -2.93 -4.24
N ARG A 73 7.86 -2.22 -4.59
CA ARG A 73 9.22 -2.62 -4.19
C ARG A 73 9.38 -2.60 -2.67
N LEU A 74 8.94 -1.53 -2.01
CA LEU A 74 8.97 -1.41 -0.56
C LEU A 74 8.10 -2.47 0.11
N ARG A 75 6.87 -2.66 -0.40
CA ARG A 75 5.96 -3.70 0.11
C ARG A 75 6.56 -5.10 0.01
N ASN A 76 7.26 -5.40 -1.09
CA ASN A 76 7.93 -6.68 -1.23
C ASN A 76 9.02 -6.85 -0.18
N LEU A 77 9.88 -5.84 0.02
CA LEU A 77 10.95 -5.89 1.02
C LEU A 77 10.43 -6.10 2.44
N ILE A 78 9.33 -5.44 2.81
CA ILE A 78 8.83 -5.42 4.19
C ILE A 78 7.85 -6.57 4.45
N PHE A 79 6.93 -6.87 3.54
CA PHE A 79 5.80 -7.77 3.81
C PHE A 79 5.79 -9.05 2.97
N ASN A 80 6.51 -9.10 1.85
CA ASN A 80 6.64 -10.29 0.99
C ASN A 80 8.09 -10.79 0.94
N ASN A 81 8.73 -10.86 2.12
CA ASN A 81 10.14 -11.23 2.25
C ASN A 81 10.35 -12.09 3.52
N PRO A 82 9.84 -13.34 3.53
CA PRO A 82 10.02 -14.24 4.66
C PRO A 82 11.46 -14.76 4.80
N TYR A 83 12.33 -14.45 3.83
CA TYR A 83 13.64 -15.09 3.67
C TYR A 83 14.73 -14.52 4.57
N LEU A 84 14.58 -13.29 5.06
CA LEU A 84 15.64 -12.63 5.85
C LEU A 84 15.98 -13.41 7.12
N LEU A 85 14.96 -13.91 7.83
CA LEU A 85 15.15 -14.68 9.06
C LEU A 85 15.82 -16.03 8.79
N THR A 86 15.43 -16.72 7.71
CA THR A 86 16.02 -18.02 7.36
C THR A 86 17.46 -17.88 6.89
N ILE A 87 17.77 -16.91 6.04
CA ILE A 87 19.14 -16.66 5.57
C ILE A 87 20.05 -16.24 6.74
N GLY A 88 19.59 -15.36 7.63
CA GLY A 88 20.37 -14.96 8.80
C GLY A 88 20.69 -16.12 9.75
N ALA A 89 19.80 -17.11 9.85
CA ALA A 89 20.02 -18.30 10.68
C ALA A 89 21.08 -19.26 10.09
N GLU A 90 21.34 -19.22 8.78
CA GLU A 90 22.28 -20.12 8.10
C GLU A 90 23.76 -19.75 8.31
N ARG A 91 24.06 -18.55 8.83
CA ARG A 91 25.43 -18.05 9.09
C ARG A 91 26.35 -18.15 7.85
N LEU A 92 25.80 -17.81 6.69
CA LEU A 92 26.55 -17.74 5.44
C LEU A 92 27.57 -16.59 5.46
N SER A 93 28.52 -16.60 4.53
CA SER A 93 29.30 -15.39 4.24
C SER A 93 28.39 -14.29 3.68
N ASP A 94 28.81 -13.05 3.84
CA ASP A 94 28.04 -11.87 3.41
C ASP A 94 27.64 -11.95 1.92
N ASP A 95 28.60 -12.22 1.03
CA ASP A 95 28.34 -12.39 -0.42
C ASP A 95 27.37 -13.52 -0.73
N ALA A 96 27.46 -14.64 0.00
CA ALA A 96 26.58 -15.79 -0.19
C ALA A 96 25.16 -15.49 0.29
N ALA A 97 24.99 -14.78 1.40
CA ALA A 97 23.70 -14.33 1.90
C ALA A 97 23.00 -13.38 0.90
N TRP A 98 23.74 -12.42 0.35
CA TRP A 98 23.23 -11.51 -0.67
C TRP A 98 22.83 -12.23 -1.96
N THR A 99 23.70 -13.10 -2.47
CA THR A 99 23.42 -13.87 -3.69
C THR A 99 22.14 -14.70 -3.53
N LYS A 100 22.04 -15.44 -2.42
CA LYS A 100 20.88 -16.25 -2.11
C LYS A 100 19.60 -15.43 -1.97
N TRP A 101 19.66 -14.30 -1.26
CA TRP A 101 18.50 -13.44 -1.08
C TRP A 101 18.02 -12.82 -2.40
N LEU A 102 18.94 -12.35 -3.25
CA LEU A 102 18.62 -11.78 -4.55
C LEU A 102 17.94 -12.80 -5.47
N GLU A 103 18.44 -14.05 -5.50
CA GLU A 103 17.80 -15.14 -6.24
C GLU A 103 16.36 -15.40 -5.78
N LEU A 104 16.13 -15.43 -4.45
CA LEU A 104 14.81 -15.62 -3.89
C LEU A 104 13.85 -14.46 -4.23
N MET A 105 14.33 -13.22 -4.17
CA MET A 105 13.52 -12.06 -4.52
C MET A 105 13.19 -12.00 -6.02
N GLU A 106 14.13 -12.33 -6.90
CA GLU A 106 13.89 -12.41 -8.35
C GLU A 106 12.76 -13.42 -8.66
N GLN A 107 12.73 -14.55 -7.94
CA GLN A 107 11.73 -15.59 -8.13
C GLN A 107 10.36 -15.23 -7.54
N ASN A 108 10.32 -14.59 -6.36
CA ASN A 108 9.11 -14.50 -5.53
C ASN A 108 8.51 -13.09 -5.38
N ALA A 109 9.22 -12.02 -5.78
CA ALA A 109 8.66 -10.67 -5.67
C ALA A 109 7.43 -10.48 -6.56
N GLY A 110 6.33 -9.99 -5.97
CA GLY A 110 5.03 -9.86 -6.62
C GLY A 110 4.76 -8.47 -7.20
N GLY A 111 4.01 -8.42 -8.30
CA GLY A 111 3.48 -7.17 -8.88
C GLY A 111 4.51 -6.28 -9.58
N LEU A 112 5.74 -6.74 -9.80
CA LEU A 112 6.80 -5.97 -10.45
C LEU A 112 7.07 -6.51 -11.86
N GLU A 113 7.23 -5.61 -12.83
CA GLU A 113 7.73 -5.94 -14.17
C GLU A 113 9.20 -6.39 -14.12
N SER A 114 10.02 -5.70 -13.32
CA SER A 114 11.42 -6.05 -13.05
C SER A 114 11.62 -6.31 -11.56
N ARG A 115 11.98 -7.55 -11.23
CA ARG A 115 12.20 -8.02 -9.86
C ARG A 115 13.65 -7.89 -9.39
N ASN A 116 14.42 -7.05 -10.07
CA ASN A 116 15.81 -6.81 -9.73
C ASN A 116 15.92 -5.93 -8.46
N PHE A 117 16.58 -6.46 -7.42
CA PHE A 117 16.91 -5.78 -6.17
C PHE A 117 18.42 -5.62 -5.94
N SER A 118 19.27 -5.92 -6.93
CA SER A 118 20.74 -5.89 -6.83
C SER A 118 21.30 -4.52 -6.38
N TYR A 119 20.59 -3.44 -6.69
CA TYR A 119 20.95 -2.09 -6.27
C TYR A 119 21.03 -1.91 -4.75
N LEU A 120 20.42 -2.80 -3.95
CA LEU A 120 20.50 -2.75 -2.49
C LEU A 120 21.86 -3.22 -1.98
N ARG A 121 22.55 -4.13 -2.67
CA ARG A 121 23.85 -4.66 -2.24
C ARG A 121 24.87 -3.54 -2.01
N SER A 122 24.88 -2.52 -2.86
CA SER A 122 25.81 -1.40 -2.78
C SER A 122 25.35 -0.28 -1.82
N ARG A 123 24.24 -0.47 -1.10
CA ARG A 123 23.65 0.54 -0.20
C ARG A 123 23.78 0.18 1.27
N PHE A 124 24.28 -1.02 1.56
CA PHE A 124 24.50 -1.53 2.90
C PHE A 124 25.90 -2.13 2.96
N ASP A 125 26.56 -1.98 4.11
CA ASP A 125 27.91 -2.53 4.32
C ASP A 125 27.85 -4.05 4.43
N THR A 126 26.82 -4.58 5.09
CA THR A 126 26.58 -6.03 5.23
C THR A 126 25.12 -6.41 4.97
N PHE A 127 24.88 -7.71 4.76
CA PHE A 127 23.55 -8.30 4.68
C PHE A 127 22.79 -8.14 5.99
N ASP A 128 23.48 -8.23 7.12
CA ASP A 128 22.87 -8.06 8.45
C ASP A 128 22.40 -6.61 8.68
N ASP A 129 23.13 -5.61 8.18
CA ASP A 129 22.67 -4.21 8.22
C ASP A 129 21.40 -4.01 7.40
N PHE A 130 21.37 -4.59 6.19
CA PHE A 130 20.18 -4.61 5.35
C PHE A 130 19.00 -5.28 6.05
N ALA A 131 19.20 -6.48 6.58
CA ALA A 131 18.16 -7.24 7.29
C ALA A 131 17.64 -6.48 8.53
N SER A 132 18.55 -5.82 9.26
CA SER A 132 18.22 -5.01 10.44
C SER A 132 17.35 -3.81 10.09
N VAL A 133 17.67 -3.08 9.01
CA VAL A 133 16.85 -1.94 8.55
C VAL A 133 15.47 -2.42 8.07
N VAL A 134 15.40 -3.53 7.33
CA VAL A 134 14.11 -4.11 6.93
C VAL A 134 13.29 -4.52 8.16
N GLY A 135 13.93 -5.17 9.15
CA GLY A 135 13.30 -5.56 10.41
C GLY A 135 12.78 -4.37 11.21
N PHE A 136 13.53 -3.27 11.24
CA PHE A 136 13.06 -2.01 11.84
C PHE A 136 11.80 -1.49 11.14
N LEU A 137 11.79 -1.45 9.81
CA LEU A 137 10.60 -1.02 9.06
C LEU A 137 9.42 -1.96 9.28
N GLN A 138 9.65 -3.27 9.36
CA GLN A 138 8.62 -4.26 9.70
C GLN A 138 8.03 -4.01 11.10
N SER A 139 8.85 -3.62 12.08
CA SER A 139 8.37 -3.32 13.43
C SER A 139 7.46 -2.09 13.50
N SER A 140 7.56 -1.19 12.51
CA SER A 140 6.69 -0.02 12.35
C SER A 140 5.37 -0.31 11.63
N ALA A 141 5.09 -1.59 11.32
CA ALA A 141 3.87 -1.97 10.63
C ALA A 141 2.62 -1.55 11.40
N ILE A 142 1.76 -0.81 10.72
CA ILE A 142 0.44 -0.45 11.23
C ILE A 142 -0.41 -1.71 11.17
N GLU A 143 -0.97 -2.10 12.32
CA GLU A 143 -1.74 -3.35 12.47
C GLU A 143 -0.91 -4.59 12.07
N GLY A 144 0.36 -4.64 12.50
CA GLY A 144 1.32 -5.68 12.10
C GLY A 144 0.88 -7.11 12.38
N THR A 145 0.04 -7.34 13.39
CA THR A 145 -0.52 -8.65 13.75
C THR A 145 -1.70 -9.07 12.87
N SER A 146 -2.16 -8.21 11.96
CA SER A 146 -3.27 -8.54 11.08
C SER A 146 -2.92 -9.61 10.05
N ASN A 147 -3.89 -10.47 9.74
CA ASN A 147 -3.83 -11.47 8.68
C ASN A 147 -4.08 -10.87 7.29
N LYS A 148 -3.92 -9.55 7.14
CA LYS A 148 -4.02 -8.88 5.84
C LYS A 148 -2.95 -9.42 4.88
N ARG A 149 -3.28 -9.55 3.60
CA ARG A 149 -2.30 -9.90 2.55
C ARG A 149 -1.19 -8.85 2.51
N TRP A 150 0.01 -9.24 2.07
CA TRP A 150 1.20 -8.37 2.08
C TRP A 150 1.00 -7.04 1.33
N SER A 151 0.19 -7.03 0.27
CA SER A 151 -0.13 -5.83 -0.52
C SER A 151 -1.22 -4.93 0.10
N SER A 152 -1.74 -5.31 1.26
CA SER A 152 -2.70 -4.55 2.07
C SER A 152 -2.16 -4.23 3.47
N LYS A 153 -0.86 -4.39 3.68
CA LYS A 153 -0.17 -3.97 4.91
C LYS A 153 0.49 -2.61 4.72
N PHE A 154 0.59 -1.84 5.81
CA PHE A 154 1.08 -0.48 5.81
C PHE A 154 2.15 -0.30 6.90
N VAL A 155 3.03 0.67 6.71
CA VAL A 155 4.01 1.08 7.73
C VAL A 155 3.70 2.48 8.22
N PHE A 156 4.29 2.84 9.35
CA PHE A 156 4.26 4.21 9.83
C PHE A 156 4.73 5.18 8.72
N PRO A 157 4.02 6.31 8.50
CA PRO A 157 4.29 7.22 7.39
C PRO A 157 5.50 8.12 7.68
N PHE A 158 6.71 7.54 7.72
CA PHE A 158 7.96 8.28 7.96
C PHE A 158 8.26 9.37 6.92
N GLY A 159 7.64 9.29 5.75
CA GLY A 159 7.80 10.26 4.68
C GLY A 159 7.08 9.82 3.40
N PRO A 160 7.22 10.57 2.29
CA PRO A 160 6.46 10.34 1.07
C PRO A 160 6.55 8.93 0.49
N SER A 161 7.71 8.28 0.59
CA SER A 161 7.90 6.91 0.08
C SER A 161 7.14 5.84 0.87
N ALA A 162 6.70 6.15 2.09
CA ALA A 162 5.88 5.29 2.94
C ALA A 162 4.37 5.56 2.74
N LEU A 163 3.99 6.51 1.88
CA LEU A 163 2.60 6.80 1.56
C LEU A 163 2.21 6.04 0.30
N TYR A 164 1.30 5.09 0.46
CA TYR A 164 0.81 4.25 -0.61
C TYR A 164 -0.57 3.70 -0.30
N GLU A 165 -1.34 3.42 -1.34
CA GLU A 165 -2.70 2.91 -1.22
C GLU A 165 -2.77 1.40 -1.04
N ASP A 166 -3.93 0.90 -0.59
CA ASP A 166 -4.24 -0.53 -0.67
C ASP A 166 -4.20 -1.02 -2.13
N ALA A 167 -3.53 -2.15 -2.36
CA ALA A 167 -3.32 -2.70 -3.69
C ALA A 167 -3.73 -4.17 -3.74
N ALA A 168 -4.43 -4.52 -4.82
CA ALA A 168 -4.67 -5.90 -5.21
C ALA A 168 -3.57 -6.33 -6.19
N VAL A 169 -2.80 -7.34 -5.80
CA VAL A 169 -1.76 -7.93 -6.65
C VAL A 169 -2.24 -9.32 -7.08
N THR A 170 -2.43 -9.49 -8.39
CA THR A 170 -2.93 -10.73 -9.00
C THR A 170 -2.06 -11.12 -10.20
N ALA A 171 -2.31 -12.29 -10.77
CA ALA A 171 -1.62 -12.72 -12.00
C ALA A 171 -1.90 -11.80 -13.20
N SER A 172 -3.06 -11.12 -13.23
CA SER A 172 -3.44 -10.20 -14.31
C SER A 172 -2.89 -8.78 -14.14
N GLY A 173 -2.27 -8.47 -13.00
CA GLY A 173 -1.63 -7.19 -12.75
C GLY A 173 -1.87 -6.64 -11.35
N VAL A 174 -1.57 -5.36 -11.20
CA VAL A 174 -1.77 -4.59 -9.96
C VAL A 174 -2.83 -3.54 -10.19
N SER A 175 -3.81 -3.51 -9.29
CA SER A 175 -4.86 -2.49 -9.27
C SER A 175 -5.01 -1.90 -7.87
N THR A 176 -5.50 -0.68 -7.81
CA THR A 176 -6.05 -0.09 -6.58
C THR A 176 -7.10 -1.02 -5.99
N ASP A 177 -7.05 -1.26 -4.68
CA ASP A 177 -8.11 -1.94 -3.95
C ASP A 177 -8.77 -0.94 -2.99
N ARG A 178 -10.10 -0.93 -2.95
CA ARG A 178 -10.91 -0.04 -2.10
C ARG A 178 -11.40 -0.75 -0.84
N ARG A 179 -10.78 -1.87 -0.48
CA ARG A 179 -11.13 -2.65 0.70
C ARG A 179 -10.81 -1.92 2.00
N PHE A 180 -9.60 -1.37 2.12
CA PHE A 180 -9.15 -0.69 3.34
C PHE A 180 -9.08 0.83 3.21
N PHE A 181 -9.04 1.35 1.98
CA PHE A 181 -9.09 2.78 1.64
C PHE A 181 -10.44 3.05 0.97
N ALA A 182 -11.45 3.26 1.82
CA ALA A 182 -12.85 3.17 1.46
C ALA A 182 -13.52 4.52 1.19
N ARG A 183 -12.76 5.61 0.96
CA ARG A 183 -13.18 7.03 0.75
C ARG A 183 -13.21 7.89 2.01
N THR A 184 -13.25 7.35 3.21
CA THR A 184 -13.33 8.18 4.43
C THR A 184 -12.14 9.12 4.60
N GLY A 185 -10.93 8.70 4.19
CA GLY A 185 -9.76 9.58 4.15
C GLY A 185 -9.79 10.59 3.00
N GLU A 186 -10.47 10.29 1.90
CA GLU A 186 -10.75 11.25 0.82
C GLU A 186 -11.75 12.32 1.27
N VAL A 187 -12.73 11.96 2.10
CA VAL A 187 -13.70 12.91 2.70
C VAL A 187 -13.06 13.78 3.78
N LEU A 188 -12.06 13.24 4.50
CA LEU A 188 -11.28 13.99 5.46
C LEU A 188 -10.36 15.03 4.80
N TYR A 189 -9.95 14.78 3.55
CA TYR A 189 -9.08 15.65 2.76
C TYR A 189 -9.81 16.87 2.22
#